data_AF-G4VLB2-F1
#
_entry.id   AF-G4VLB2-F1
#
_cell.length_a   1.000
_cell.length_b   1.000
_cell.length_c   1.000
_cell.angle_alpha   90.00
_cell.angle_beta   90.00
_cell.angle_gamma   90.00
#
_symmetry.space_group_name_H-M   'P 1'
#
loop_
_entity.id
_entity.type
_entity.pdbx_description
1 polymer ?
#
loop_
_entity_poly.entity_id
_entity_poly.type
_entity_poly.pdbx_seq_one_letter_code
_entity_poly.pdbx_strand_id
1 'polypeptide(L)'
;MINLSAHIHKLLAHEKCIITTQIRNKKYYRHWWIPFHLDDFQTITQSKPNAYEQWNREWTESRLPTELHYFDTSRLPSHLKARIKPSKEFFKLTNRKEKTEDYQRRLFGQYGLQSGIDPALLFMNENEITYEKTKENLLENSILEIVTAQKEQEKKARMDNETLMLQIKKNLNKMPEIIKKFHDQEAKQTSMNTVKKNKMEMLMEEARDRFGFYPDKKDPKFLKLIQEFDEQDKLERKQKKDKRV
;
A
#
# COMPACT_ATOMS: atom_id res chain seq x y z
N MET A 1 -44.98 30.78 -22.69
CA MET A 1 -43.60 30.29 -22.85
C MET A 1 -43.12 29.78 -21.50
N ILE A 2 -43.46 28.54 -21.15
CA ILE A 2 -43.18 27.98 -19.83
C ILE A 2 -41.70 27.58 -19.82
N ASN A 3 -40.93 28.21 -18.94
CA ASN A 3 -39.47 28.16 -18.85
C ASN A 3 -38.91 26.73 -18.83
N LEU A 4 -38.46 26.25 -19.99
CA LEU A 4 -37.70 25.00 -20.17
C LEU A 4 -36.40 24.95 -19.33
N SER A 5 -35.88 26.11 -18.90
CA SER A 5 -34.66 26.18 -18.08
C SER A 5 -34.82 25.54 -16.70
N ALA A 6 -36.01 25.61 -16.08
CA ALA A 6 -36.25 24.99 -14.78
C ALA A 6 -36.25 23.45 -14.84
N HIS A 7 -36.65 22.87 -15.98
CA HIS A 7 -36.65 21.41 -16.16
C HIS A 7 -35.23 20.87 -16.40
N ILE A 8 -34.41 21.61 -17.15
CA ILE A 8 -33.00 21.25 -17.37
C ILE A 8 -32.21 21.32 -16.06
N HIS A 9 -32.43 22.35 -15.23
CA HIS A 9 -31.76 22.43 -13.92
C HIS A 9 -32.17 21.32 -12.95
N LYS A 10 -33.41 20.81 -13.03
CA LYS A 10 -33.85 19.68 -12.20
C LYS A 10 -33.22 18.35 -12.61
N LEU A 11 -32.89 18.19 -13.91
CA LEU A 11 -32.16 17.04 -14.42
C LEU A 11 -30.65 17.13 -14.11
N LEU A 12 -30.05 18.32 -14.21
CA LEU A 12 -28.63 18.52 -13.90
C LEU A 12 -28.32 18.38 -12.40
N ALA A 13 -29.27 18.68 -11.51
CA ALA A 13 -29.10 18.46 -10.07
C ALA A 13 -28.97 16.97 -9.69
N HIS A 14 -29.41 16.06 -10.56
CA HIS A 14 -29.30 14.60 -10.36
C HIS A 14 -28.00 13.99 -10.89
N GLU A 15 -27.03 14.79 -11.37
CA GLU A 15 -25.70 14.31 -11.75
C GLU A 15 -24.87 13.73 -10.60
N LYS A 16 -25.33 13.84 -9.35
CA LYS A 16 -24.67 13.23 -8.17
C LYS A 16 -25.40 12.01 -7.59
N CYS A 17 -26.54 11.63 -8.16
CA CYS A 17 -27.17 10.35 -7.88
C CYS A 17 -26.83 9.34 -8.99
N ILE A 18 -25.56 9.34 -9.40
CA ILE A 18 -24.94 8.17 -10.03
C ILE A 18 -24.72 7.14 -8.92
N ILE A 19 -25.83 6.64 -8.34
CA ILE A 19 -25.85 5.23 -8.01
C ILE A 19 -25.78 4.59 -9.39
N THR A 20 -24.56 4.30 -9.83
CA THR A 20 -24.33 3.28 -10.85
C THR A 20 -24.94 2.02 -10.26
N THR A 21 -26.25 1.85 -10.42
CA THR A 21 -26.81 0.52 -10.52
C THR A 21 -26.01 -0.05 -11.67
N GLN A 22 -24.98 -0.82 -11.34
CA GLN A 22 -24.39 -1.74 -12.29
C GLN A 22 -25.60 -2.37 -12.94
N ILE A 23 -25.82 -2.05 -14.22
CA ILE A 23 -26.76 -2.76 -15.06
C ILE A 23 -26.28 -4.18 -14.86
N ARG A 24 -26.97 -4.95 -14.01
CA ARG A 24 -26.66 -6.36 -13.81
C ARG A 24 -26.91 -6.90 -15.19
N ASN A 25 -25.82 -7.04 -15.95
CA ASN A 25 -25.82 -7.51 -17.31
C ASN A 25 -26.74 -8.71 -17.30
N LYS A 26 -27.91 -8.58 -17.95
CA LYS A 26 -28.91 -9.63 -18.02
C LYS A 26 -28.14 -10.87 -18.44
N LYS A 27 -27.98 -11.81 -17.50
CA LYS A 27 -27.12 -12.96 -17.66
C LYS A 27 -27.58 -13.68 -18.92
N TYR A 28 -26.72 -13.60 -19.92
CA TYR A 28 -26.93 -13.85 -21.33
C TYR A 28 -27.82 -15.07 -21.62
N TYR A 29 -29.00 -14.84 -22.19
CA TYR A 29 -29.60 -15.81 -23.10
C TYR A 29 -28.94 -15.65 -24.47
N ARG A 30 -28.64 -16.77 -25.11
CA ARG A 30 -27.75 -16.91 -26.27
C ARG A 30 -28.21 -16.23 -27.58
N HIS A 31 -29.33 -15.50 -27.60
CA HIS A 31 -29.95 -15.07 -28.87
C HIS A 31 -30.42 -13.60 -28.92
N TRP A 32 -29.79 -12.68 -28.17
CA TRP A 32 -30.16 -11.25 -28.20
C TRP A 32 -29.88 -10.51 -29.53
N TRP A 33 -29.26 -11.17 -30.52
CA TRP A 33 -28.95 -10.60 -31.84
C TRP A 33 -30.01 -10.85 -32.92
N ILE A 34 -31.18 -11.40 -32.57
CA ILE A 34 -32.28 -11.59 -33.52
C ILE A 34 -33.35 -10.52 -33.23
N PRO A 35 -33.42 -9.42 -34.00
CA PRO A 35 -34.32 -8.29 -33.71
C PRO A 35 -35.81 -8.59 -33.87
N PHE A 36 -36.17 -9.78 -34.35
CA PHE A 36 -37.54 -10.22 -34.59
C PHE A 36 -37.85 -11.59 -33.98
N HIS A 37 -37.31 -11.91 -32.79
CA HIS A 37 -38.00 -12.93 -32.00
C HIS A 37 -39.30 -12.30 -31.53
N LEU A 38 -40.38 -12.61 -32.26
CA LEU A 38 -41.76 -12.41 -31.85
C LEU A 38 -41.84 -12.57 -30.31
N ASP A 39 -42.29 -11.56 -29.57
CA ASP A 39 -42.45 -11.66 -28.11
C ASP A 39 -43.13 -13.00 -27.78
N ASP A 40 -42.65 -13.75 -26.79
CA ASP A 40 -43.11 -15.13 -26.49
C ASP A 40 -44.64 -15.28 -26.35
N PHE A 41 -45.41 -14.18 -26.27
CA PHE A 41 -46.84 -14.15 -26.58
C PHE A 41 -47.25 -14.76 -27.94
N GLN A 42 -46.31 -14.90 -28.87
CA GLN A 42 -46.54 -15.37 -30.22
C GLN A 42 -45.96 -16.78 -30.48
N THR A 43 -45.25 -17.38 -29.53
CA THR A 43 -44.85 -18.79 -29.61
C THR A 43 -45.92 -19.65 -28.93
N ILE A 44 -46.67 -20.41 -29.75
CA ILE A 44 -47.80 -21.29 -29.37
C ILE A 44 -47.44 -22.28 -28.21
N THR A 45 -46.16 -22.45 -27.91
CA THR A 45 -45.64 -23.48 -27.01
C THR A 45 -45.69 -23.15 -25.51
N GLN A 46 -45.84 -21.89 -25.07
CA GLN A 46 -45.99 -21.59 -23.64
C GLN A 46 -47.35 -20.94 -23.33
N SER A 47 -48.26 -21.71 -22.74
CA SER A 47 -49.62 -21.25 -22.40
C SER A 47 -49.68 -20.21 -21.26
N LYS A 48 -48.60 -20.05 -20.48
CA LYS A 48 -48.55 -19.14 -19.33
C LYS A 48 -47.21 -18.39 -19.31
N PRO A 49 -47.20 -17.08 -19.04
CA PRO A 49 -45.95 -16.31 -18.91
C PRO A 49 -45.10 -16.87 -17.77
N ASN A 50 -43.78 -16.80 -17.90
CA ASN A 50 -42.88 -17.10 -16.78
C ASN A 50 -43.12 -16.08 -15.65
N ALA A 51 -42.76 -16.44 -14.40
CA ALA A 51 -42.89 -15.57 -13.23
C ALA A 51 -42.24 -14.19 -13.44
N TYR A 52 -41.12 -14.11 -14.17
CA TYR A 52 -40.46 -12.85 -14.50
C TYR A 52 -41.20 -12.03 -15.57
N GLU A 53 -41.80 -12.68 -16.57
CA GLU A 53 -42.60 -12.01 -17.59
C GLU A 53 -43.90 -11.48 -17.02
N GLN A 54 -44.58 -12.29 -16.20
CA GLN A 54 -45.77 -11.87 -15.48
C GLN A 54 -45.45 -10.65 -14.60
N TRP A 55 -44.32 -10.69 -13.88
CA TRP A 55 -43.85 -9.57 -13.06
C TRP A 55 -43.53 -8.32 -13.89
N ASN A 56 -42.86 -8.46 -15.03
CA ASN A 56 -42.57 -7.33 -15.93
C ASN A 56 -43.84 -6.73 -16.52
N ARG A 57 -44.83 -7.56 -16.86
CA ARG A 57 -46.13 -7.12 -17.36
C ARG A 57 -46.92 -6.34 -16.31
N GLU A 58 -46.91 -6.80 -15.07
CA GLU A 58 -47.53 -6.08 -13.94
C GLU A 58 -46.87 -4.70 -13.73
N TRP A 59 -45.55 -4.59 -13.93
CA TRP A 59 -44.84 -3.30 -13.92
C TRP A 59 -45.31 -2.36 -15.01
N THR A 60 -45.36 -2.80 -16.27
CA THR A 60 -45.80 -1.96 -17.39
C THR A 60 -47.26 -1.52 -17.25
N GLU A 61 -48.13 -2.39 -16.75
CA GLU A 61 -49.55 -2.08 -16.52
C GLU A 61 -49.76 -1.01 -15.42
N SER A 62 -48.88 -0.96 -14.41
CA SER A 62 -49.06 -0.06 -13.26
C SER A 62 -48.81 1.42 -13.49
N ARG A 63 -48.06 1.77 -14.55
CA ARG A 63 -47.69 3.15 -14.89
C ARG A 63 -47.02 3.93 -13.74
N LEU A 64 -46.40 3.24 -12.78
CA LEU A 64 -45.63 3.88 -11.71
C LEU A 64 -44.30 4.45 -12.26
N PRO A 65 -43.76 5.52 -11.65
CA PRO A 65 -42.41 5.98 -11.93
C PRO A 65 -41.38 4.89 -11.58
N THR A 66 -40.40 4.68 -12.45
CA THR A 66 -39.37 3.64 -12.32
C THR A 66 -38.62 3.70 -10.98
N GLU A 67 -38.51 4.89 -10.39
CA GLU A 67 -37.83 5.14 -9.12
C GLU A 67 -38.58 4.52 -7.93
N LEU A 68 -39.91 4.49 -7.98
CA LEU A 68 -40.74 3.88 -6.94
C LEU A 68 -40.75 2.35 -7.02
N HIS A 69 -40.30 1.78 -8.15
CA HIS A 69 -40.39 0.35 -8.37
C HIS A 69 -39.57 -0.47 -7.35
N TYR A 70 -38.46 0.07 -6.87
CA TYR A 70 -37.57 -0.62 -5.94
C TYR A 70 -38.13 -0.71 -4.51
N PHE A 71 -39.00 0.24 -4.12
CA PHE A 71 -39.59 0.28 -2.77
C PHE A 71 -40.88 -0.53 -2.66
N ASP A 72 -41.50 -0.86 -3.79
CA ASP A 72 -42.75 -1.62 -3.80
C ASP A 72 -42.51 -3.11 -3.59
N THR A 73 -42.61 -3.56 -2.33
CA THR A 73 -42.56 -4.98 -1.98
C THR A 73 -43.83 -5.75 -2.35
N SER A 74 -44.92 -5.06 -2.70
CA SER A 74 -46.21 -5.70 -3.02
C SER A 74 -46.14 -6.59 -4.26
N ARG A 75 -45.15 -6.38 -5.12
CA ARG A 75 -44.93 -7.12 -6.37
C ARG A 75 -43.82 -8.15 -6.31
N LEU A 76 -43.21 -8.40 -5.14
CA LEU A 76 -42.15 -9.41 -5.05
C LEU A 76 -42.62 -10.77 -5.60
N PRO A 77 -41.75 -11.54 -6.29
CA PRO A 77 -42.03 -12.92 -6.65
C PRO A 77 -42.49 -13.73 -5.44
N SER A 78 -43.41 -14.67 -5.65
CA SER A 78 -44.05 -15.46 -4.59
C SER A 78 -43.05 -16.07 -3.59
N HIS A 79 -41.94 -16.62 -4.08
CA HIS A 79 -40.89 -17.22 -3.24
C HIS A 79 -40.11 -16.22 -2.37
N LEU A 80 -40.08 -14.92 -2.72
CA LEU A 80 -39.50 -13.86 -1.89
C LEU A 80 -40.51 -13.32 -0.89
N LYS A 81 -41.78 -13.16 -1.29
CA LYS A 81 -42.88 -12.81 -0.35
C LYS A 81 -42.98 -13.81 0.79
N ALA A 82 -42.81 -15.11 0.47
CA ALA A 82 -42.79 -16.18 1.45
C ALA A 82 -41.67 -16.04 2.50
N ARG A 83 -40.59 -15.31 2.23
CA ARG A 83 -39.51 -15.07 3.22
C ARG A 83 -39.86 -13.99 4.25
N ILE A 84 -40.67 -13.01 3.86
CA ILE A 84 -41.09 -11.90 4.73
C ILE A 84 -42.07 -12.41 5.79
N LYS A 85 -43.05 -13.22 5.37
CA LYS A 85 -44.00 -13.88 6.27
C LYS A 85 -43.95 -15.39 6.02
N PRO A 86 -42.99 -16.10 6.63
CA PRO A 86 -42.82 -17.52 6.37
C PRO A 86 -44.00 -18.32 6.91
N SER A 87 -44.62 -19.07 6.01
CA SER A 87 -45.65 -20.06 6.33
C SER A 87 -45.00 -21.40 6.70
N LYS A 88 -45.79 -22.34 7.24
CA LYS A 88 -45.29 -23.70 7.52
C LYS A 88 -44.77 -24.41 6.25
N GLU A 89 -45.35 -24.13 5.09
CA GLU A 89 -44.90 -24.67 3.80
C GLU A 89 -43.55 -24.10 3.36
N PHE A 90 -43.21 -22.86 3.74
CA PHE A 90 -41.91 -22.25 3.42
C PHE A 90 -40.74 -23.01 4.06
N PHE A 91 -40.94 -23.56 5.26
CA PHE A 91 -39.92 -24.33 5.97
C PHE A 91 -39.82 -25.79 5.54
N LYS A 92 -40.68 -26.23 4.62
CA LYS A 92 -40.65 -27.60 4.10
C LYS A 92 -39.44 -27.81 3.19
N LEU A 93 -38.47 -28.58 3.66
CA LEU A 93 -37.26 -28.91 2.91
C LEU A 93 -37.58 -29.89 1.78
N THR A 94 -37.72 -29.38 0.56
CA THR A 94 -38.11 -30.18 -0.62
C THR A 94 -36.88 -30.65 -1.39
N ASN A 95 -35.89 -29.79 -1.56
CA ASN A 95 -34.72 -30.06 -2.38
C ASN A 95 -33.62 -30.78 -1.57
N ARG A 96 -32.83 -31.63 -2.22
CA ARG A 96 -31.67 -32.30 -1.61
C ARG A 96 -30.71 -31.31 -0.95
N LYS A 97 -30.50 -30.15 -1.57
CA LYS A 97 -29.62 -29.08 -1.04
C LYS A 97 -30.17 -28.42 0.24
N GLU A 98 -31.48 -28.45 0.45
CA GLU A 98 -32.12 -27.89 1.64
C GLU A 98 -32.04 -28.86 2.83
N LYS A 99 -31.86 -30.16 2.54
CA LYS A 99 -31.68 -31.20 3.55
C LYS A 99 -30.28 -31.27 4.14
N THR A 100 -29.30 -30.56 3.57
CA THR A 100 -27.94 -30.47 4.13
C THR A 100 -27.97 -29.77 5.50
N GLU A 101 -27.15 -30.25 6.44
CA GLU A 101 -27.01 -29.66 7.78
C GLU A 101 -26.65 -28.17 7.73
N ASP A 102 -25.73 -27.75 6.86
CA ASP A 102 -25.37 -26.34 6.68
C ASP A 102 -26.55 -25.45 6.28
N TYR A 103 -27.45 -25.96 5.42
CA TYR A 103 -28.65 -25.23 5.05
C TYR A 103 -29.57 -25.09 6.25
N GLN A 104 -29.74 -26.16 7.03
CA GLN A 104 -30.57 -26.18 8.22
C GLN A 104 -30.02 -25.26 9.32
N ARG A 105 -28.70 -25.29 9.58
CA ARG A 105 -28.00 -24.35 10.48
C ARG A 105 -28.24 -22.90 10.08
N ARG A 106 -28.14 -22.59 8.78
CA ARG A 106 -28.46 -21.25 8.27
C ARG A 106 -29.94 -20.89 8.43
N LEU A 107 -30.85 -21.81 8.15
CA LEU A 107 -32.30 -21.57 8.25
C LEU A 107 -32.70 -21.32 9.71
N PHE A 108 -32.17 -22.11 10.64
CA PHE A 108 -32.37 -21.91 12.07
C PHE A 108 -31.73 -20.62 12.56
N GLY A 109 -30.53 -20.25 12.08
CA GLY A 109 -29.92 -18.96 12.41
C GLY A 109 -30.76 -17.75 11.98
N GLN A 110 -31.53 -17.87 10.89
CA GLN A 110 -32.36 -16.79 10.37
C GLN A 110 -33.77 -16.72 11.00
N TYR A 111 -34.42 -17.86 11.23
CA TYR A 111 -35.82 -17.93 11.68
C TYR A 111 -36.00 -18.54 13.07
N GLY A 112 -34.93 -19.02 13.70
CA GLY A 112 -34.97 -19.70 15.00
C GLY A 112 -35.89 -20.91 15.00
N LEU A 113 -36.61 -21.09 16.11
CA LEU A 113 -37.52 -22.21 16.33
C LEU A 113 -38.72 -22.23 15.35
N GLN A 114 -39.05 -21.09 14.74
CA GLN A 114 -40.12 -21.01 13.73
C GLN A 114 -39.82 -21.91 12.52
N SER A 115 -38.54 -22.18 12.24
CA SER A 115 -38.12 -23.07 11.17
C SER A 115 -38.52 -24.53 11.38
N GLY A 116 -38.86 -24.94 12.61
CA GLY A 116 -39.19 -26.32 12.94
C GLY A 116 -38.00 -27.28 12.88
N ILE A 117 -36.77 -26.77 12.75
CA ILE A 117 -35.55 -27.57 12.81
C ILE A 117 -35.23 -27.86 14.28
N ASP A 118 -34.88 -29.13 14.56
CA ASP A 118 -34.43 -29.54 15.88
C ASP A 118 -33.05 -28.92 16.18
N PRO A 119 -32.90 -28.12 17.26
CA PRO A 119 -31.61 -27.55 17.64
C PRO A 119 -30.52 -28.60 17.90
N ALA A 120 -30.88 -29.84 18.27
CA ALA A 120 -29.90 -30.91 18.50
C ALA A 120 -29.11 -31.27 17.22
N LEU A 121 -29.74 -31.17 16.04
CA LEU A 121 -29.10 -31.47 14.75
C LEU A 121 -28.15 -30.37 14.27
N LEU A 122 -28.14 -29.21 14.93
CA LEU A 122 -27.32 -28.07 14.49
C LEU A 122 -25.88 -28.17 14.96
N PHE A 123 -25.64 -28.95 16.02
CA PHE A 123 -24.30 -29.17 16.54
C PHE A 123 -23.50 -30.08 15.61
N MET A 124 -22.18 -29.92 15.64
CA MET A 124 -21.27 -30.79 14.89
C MET A 124 -21.30 -32.20 15.48
N ASN A 125 -21.22 -33.18 14.60
CA ASN A 125 -21.04 -34.58 14.99
C ASN A 125 -19.68 -34.78 15.66
N GLU A 126 -19.52 -35.80 16.50
CA GLU A 126 -18.24 -36.10 17.16
C GLU A 126 -17.09 -36.30 16.15
N ASN A 127 -17.39 -36.91 15.01
CA ASN A 127 -16.45 -37.08 13.89
C ASN A 127 -16.03 -35.75 13.26
N GLU A 128 -16.95 -34.78 13.16
CA GLU A 128 -16.64 -33.44 12.66
C GLU A 128 -15.80 -32.66 13.66
N ILE A 129 -16.11 -32.78 14.95
CA ILE A 129 -15.34 -32.14 16.02
C ILE A 129 -13.89 -32.65 16.03
N THR A 130 -13.70 -33.96 15.91
CA THR A 130 -12.35 -34.56 15.84
C THR A 130 -11.60 -34.15 14.57
N TYR A 131 -12.29 -34.08 13.43
CA TYR A 131 -11.72 -33.58 12.19
C TYR A 131 -11.30 -32.10 12.29
N GLU A 132 -12.16 -31.21 12.78
CA GLU A 132 -11.81 -29.79 12.94
C GLU A 132 -10.68 -29.61 13.96
N LYS A 133 -10.68 -30.34 15.08
CA LYS A 133 -9.57 -30.31 16.04
C LYS A 133 -8.24 -30.78 15.43
N THR A 134 -8.25 -31.84 14.63
CA THR A 134 -7.01 -32.30 13.97
C THR A 134 -6.52 -31.29 12.95
N LYS A 135 -7.42 -30.69 12.18
CA LYS A 135 -7.11 -29.60 11.24
C LYS A 135 -6.54 -28.37 11.97
N GLU A 136 -7.15 -27.92 13.06
CA GLU A 136 -6.63 -26.83 13.90
C GLU A 136 -5.22 -27.13 14.40
N ASN A 137 -5.00 -28.32 14.97
CA ASN A 137 -3.67 -28.74 15.46
C ASN A 137 -2.60 -28.87 14.36
N LEU A 138 -2.98 -29.13 13.10
CA LEU A 138 -2.05 -29.19 11.97
C LEU A 138 -1.72 -27.81 11.39
N LEU A 139 -2.69 -26.89 11.37
CA LEU A 139 -2.57 -25.60 10.68
C LEU A 139 -2.13 -24.48 11.60
N GLU A 140 -2.46 -24.54 12.88
CA GLU A 140 -2.25 -23.48 13.85
C GLU A 140 -1.20 -23.89 14.87
N ASN A 141 -0.26 -22.98 15.15
CA ASN A 141 0.70 -23.17 16.24
C ASN A 141 -0.02 -23.09 17.58
N SER A 142 0.49 -23.81 18.58
CA SER A 142 -0.04 -23.68 19.93
C SER A 142 0.12 -22.24 20.43
N ILE A 143 -0.87 -21.74 21.17
CA ILE A 143 -0.80 -20.41 21.82
C ILE A 143 0.50 -20.29 22.64
N LEU A 144 0.94 -21.37 23.28
CA LEU A 144 2.18 -21.39 24.04
C LEU A 144 3.41 -21.17 23.17
N GLU A 145 3.47 -21.79 22.00
CA GLU A 145 4.58 -21.63 21.03
C GLU A 145 4.64 -20.21 20.49
N ILE A 146 3.48 -19.61 20.19
CA ILE A 146 3.39 -18.22 19.74
C ILE A 146 3.92 -17.28 20.84
N VAL A 147 3.49 -17.48 22.09
CA VAL A 147 3.94 -16.67 23.23
C VAL A 147 5.43 -16.84 23.50
N THR A 148 5.97 -18.05 23.40
CA THR A 148 7.42 -18.29 23.57
C THR A 148 8.22 -17.64 22.45
N ALA A 149 7.80 -17.80 21.20
CA ALA A 149 8.46 -17.21 20.04
C ALA A 149 8.47 -15.67 20.13
N GLN A 150 7.36 -15.07 20.57
CA GLN A 150 7.27 -13.63 20.79
C GLN A 150 8.25 -13.17 21.89
N LYS A 151 8.30 -13.87 23.03
CA LYS A 151 9.23 -13.55 24.13
C LYS A 151 10.70 -13.65 23.70
N GLU A 152 11.04 -14.65 22.89
CA GLU A 152 12.38 -14.81 22.34
C GLU A 152 12.74 -13.68 21.37
N GLN A 153 11.81 -13.29 20.50
CA GLN A 153 11.97 -12.18 19.58
C GLN A 153 12.18 -10.85 20.33
N GLU A 154 11.37 -10.58 21.35
CA GLU A 154 11.51 -9.39 22.21
C GLU A 154 12.85 -9.36 22.94
N LYS A 155 13.28 -10.51 23.49
CA LYS A 155 14.57 -10.64 24.15
C LYS A 155 15.72 -10.37 23.17
N LYS A 156 15.65 -10.91 21.96
CA LYS A 156 16.67 -10.69 20.92
C LYS A 156 16.72 -9.22 20.52
N ALA A 157 15.58 -8.60 20.25
CA ALA A 157 15.50 -7.18 19.91
C ALA A 157 16.09 -6.28 21.03
N ARG A 158 15.84 -6.63 22.29
CA ARG A 158 16.42 -5.92 23.44
C ARG A 158 17.94 -6.04 23.47
N MET A 159 18.48 -7.25 23.30
CA MET A 159 19.92 -7.48 23.25
C MET A 159 20.58 -6.73 22.09
N ASP A 160 19.98 -6.78 20.90
CA ASP A 160 20.50 -6.07 19.72
C ASP A 160 20.54 -4.56 19.96
N ASN A 161 19.49 -4.00 20.56
CA ASN A 161 19.45 -2.58 20.92
C ASN A 161 20.51 -2.21 21.99
N GLU A 162 20.67 -3.03 23.04
CA GLU A 162 21.69 -2.82 24.06
C GLU A 162 23.11 -2.83 23.46
N THR A 163 23.40 -3.77 22.57
CA THR A 163 24.71 -3.84 21.89
C THR A 163 24.95 -2.64 20.99
N LEU A 164 23.94 -2.19 20.24
CA LEU A 164 24.00 -0.99 19.42
C LEU A 164 24.27 0.26 20.26
N MET A 165 23.56 0.42 21.38
CA MET A 165 23.75 1.56 22.29
C MET A 165 25.16 1.58 22.90
N LEU A 166 25.72 0.42 23.24
CA LEU A 166 27.11 0.30 23.70
C LEU A 166 28.11 0.70 22.61
N GLN A 167 27.86 0.32 21.35
CA GLN A 167 28.70 0.73 20.22
C GLN A 167 28.63 2.24 19.97
N ILE A 168 27.43 2.82 19.98
CA ILE A 168 27.22 4.27 19.84
C ILE A 168 27.98 5.02 20.94
N LYS A 169 27.87 4.58 22.20
CA LYS A 169 28.60 5.20 23.32
C LYS A 169 30.13 5.14 23.12
N LYS A 170 30.67 4.01 22.66
CA LYS A 170 32.09 3.88 22.34
C LYS A 170 32.52 4.82 21.21
N ASN A 171 31.68 4.99 20.19
CA ASN A 171 31.96 5.87 19.06
C ASN A 171 31.89 7.35 19.48
N LEU A 172 30.89 7.73 20.29
CA LEU A 172 30.77 9.07 20.85
C LEU A 172 31.98 9.46 21.70
N ASN A 173 32.53 8.53 22.49
CA ASN A 173 33.74 8.77 23.26
C ASN A 173 34.98 9.04 22.38
N LYS A 174 35.05 8.42 21.18
CA LYS A 174 36.14 8.61 20.22
C LYS A 174 35.95 9.86 19.33
N MET A 175 34.72 10.33 19.19
CA MET A 175 34.36 11.49 18.37
C MET A 175 35.21 12.75 18.63
N PRO A 176 35.43 13.21 19.88
CA PRO A 176 36.20 14.43 20.13
C PRO A 176 37.67 14.32 19.67
N GLU A 177 38.28 13.14 19.78
CA GLU A 177 39.64 12.92 19.29
C GLU A 177 39.71 12.99 17.76
N ILE A 178 38.69 12.45 17.07
CA ILE A 178 38.60 12.49 15.61
C ILE A 178 38.41 13.93 15.12
N ILE A 179 37.53 14.69 15.77
CA ILE A 179 37.28 16.11 15.45
C ILE A 179 38.55 16.94 15.67
N LYS A 180 39.26 16.73 16.79
CA LYS A 180 40.52 17.43 17.05
C LYS A 180 41.57 17.11 15.98
N LYS A 181 41.74 15.83 15.61
CA LYS A 181 42.65 15.42 14.53
C LYS A 181 42.30 16.08 13.19
N PHE A 182 41.01 16.21 12.88
CA PHE A 182 40.56 16.90 11.67
C PHE A 182 40.95 18.38 11.68
N HIS A 183 40.65 19.11 12.76
CA HIS A 183 41.03 20.52 12.87
C HIS A 183 42.56 20.72 12.88
N ASP A 184 43.31 19.84 13.52
CA ASP A 184 44.78 19.88 13.50
C ASP A 184 45.33 19.68 12.08
N GLN A 185 44.72 18.78 11.29
CA GLN A 185 45.09 18.57 9.89
C GLN A 185 44.73 19.78 9.02
N GLU A 186 43.55 20.37 9.22
CA GLU A 186 43.10 21.57 8.53
C GLU A 186 44.03 22.76 8.82
N ALA A 187 44.39 22.98 10.09
CA ALA A 187 45.35 24.01 10.51
C ALA A 187 46.75 23.79 9.93
N LYS A 188 47.23 22.54 9.87
CA LYS A 188 48.50 22.20 9.22
C LYS A 188 48.44 22.45 7.72
N GLN A 189 47.36 22.09 7.05
CA GLN A 189 47.23 22.29 5.61
C GLN A 189 47.14 23.78 5.25
N THR A 190 46.38 24.56 6.02
CA THR A 190 46.26 26.01 5.84
C THR A 190 47.59 26.71 6.08
N SER A 191 48.30 26.41 7.17
CA SER A 191 49.65 26.95 7.43
C SER A 191 50.68 26.55 6.37
N MET A 192 50.66 25.31 5.88
CA MET A 192 51.52 24.91 4.77
C MET A 192 51.18 25.66 3.48
N ASN A 193 49.90 25.90 3.21
CA ASN A 193 49.44 26.64 2.04
C ASN A 193 49.81 28.13 2.12
N THR A 194 49.70 28.76 3.30
CA THR A 194 50.12 30.16 3.49
C THR A 194 51.63 30.30 3.35
N VAL A 195 52.43 29.41 3.95
CA VAL A 195 53.90 29.42 3.79
C VAL A 195 54.30 29.24 2.31
N LYS A 196 53.65 28.33 1.58
CA LYS A 196 53.90 28.14 0.14
C LYS A 196 53.52 29.38 -0.67
N LYS A 197 52.38 30.02 -0.37
CA LYS A 197 51.94 31.26 -1.03
C LYS A 197 52.94 32.39 -0.79
N ASN A 198 53.32 32.62 0.47
CA ASN A 198 54.27 33.67 0.83
C ASN A 198 55.64 33.45 0.18
N LYS A 199 56.16 32.21 0.19
CA LYS A 199 57.42 31.87 -0.50
C LYS A 199 57.33 32.11 -2.01
N MET A 200 56.21 31.72 -2.62
CA MET A 200 55.98 31.95 -4.05
C MET A 200 55.88 33.44 -4.37
N GLU A 201 55.21 34.22 -3.53
CA GLU A 201 55.10 35.68 -3.68
C GLU A 201 56.46 36.36 -3.58
N MET A 202 57.30 35.98 -2.59
CA MET A 202 58.68 36.47 -2.50
C MET A 202 59.51 36.15 -3.75
N LEU A 203 59.42 34.91 -4.26
CA LEU A 203 60.13 34.50 -5.48
C LEU A 203 59.63 35.24 -6.73
N MET A 204 58.33 35.54 -6.80
CA MET A 204 57.75 36.31 -7.91
C MET A 204 58.21 37.76 -7.92
N GLU A 205 58.35 38.37 -6.73
CA GLU A 205 58.84 39.75 -6.63
C GLU A 205 60.33 39.83 -6.97
N GLU A 206 61.15 38.87 -6.54
CA GLU A 206 62.56 38.85 -6.94
C GLU A 206 62.75 38.55 -8.43
N ALA A 207 61.91 37.69 -9.00
CA ALA A 207 61.90 37.48 -10.44
C ALA A 207 61.52 38.77 -11.19
N ARG A 208 60.58 39.56 -10.66
CA ARG A 208 60.24 40.88 -11.20
C ARG A 208 61.43 41.83 -11.13
N ASP A 209 62.17 41.87 -10.03
CA ASP A 209 63.35 42.72 -9.88
C ASP A 209 64.48 42.33 -10.85
N ARG A 210 64.70 41.03 -11.09
CA ARG A 210 65.76 40.54 -11.99
C ARG A 210 65.39 40.64 -13.48
N PHE A 211 64.15 40.34 -13.85
CA PHE A 211 63.72 40.26 -15.25
C PHE A 211 62.95 41.50 -15.74
N GLY A 212 62.46 42.35 -14.83
CA GLY A 212 61.67 43.55 -15.13
C GLY A 212 60.18 43.29 -15.43
N PHE A 213 59.72 42.04 -15.38
CA PHE A 213 58.32 41.63 -15.58
C PHE A 213 58.01 40.39 -14.72
N TYR A 214 56.73 40.08 -14.51
CA TYR A 214 56.31 38.85 -13.83
C TYR A 214 56.36 37.65 -14.79
N PRO A 215 57.30 36.70 -14.63
CA PRO A 215 57.34 35.51 -15.48
C PRO A 215 56.25 34.51 -15.10
N ASP A 216 55.86 33.68 -16.07
CA ASP A 216 54.99 32.53 -15.81
C ASP A 216 55.71 31.47 -14.99
N LYS A 217 54.98 30.78 -14.11
CA LYS A 217 55.53 29.74 -13.22
C LYS A 217 56.21 28.56 -13.94
N LYS A 218 55.89 28.37 -15.23
CA LYS A 218 56.42 27.30 -16.09
C LYS A 218 57.59 27.77 -16.96
N ASP A 219 57.95 29.06 -16.92
CA ASP A 219 59.05 29.60 -17.72
C ASP A 219 60.39 28.99 -17.27
N PRO A 220 61.23 28.45 -18.18
CA PRO A 220 62.56 27.96 -17.84
C PRO A 220 63.44 28.99 -17.10
N LYS A 221 63.26 30.30 -17.32
CA LYS A 221 63.98 31.35 -16.57
C LYS A 221 63.60 31.36 -15.09
N PHE A 222 62.31 31.26 -14.80
CA PHE A 222 61.81 31.23 -13.42
C PHE A 222 62.22 29.94 -12.70
N LEU A 223 62.19 28.80 -13.38
CA LEU A 223 62.65 27.53 -12.82
C LEU A 223 64.13 27.56 -12.42
N LYS A 224 64.99 28.20 -13.21
CA LYS A 224 66.40 28.41 -12.84
C LYS A 224 66.55 29.28 -11.59
N LEU A 225 65.76 30.35 -11.48
CA LEU A 225 65.75 31.21 -10.30
C LEU A 225 65.34 30.45 -9.03
N ILE A 226 64.32 29.60 -9.10
CA ILE A 226 63.93 28.72 -7.98
C ILE A 226 65.09 27.80 -7.57
N GLN A 227 65.81 27.21 -8.53
CA GLN A 227 66.94 26.32 -8.25
C GLN A 227 68.08 27.06 -7.53
N GLU A 228 68.43 28.27 -8.00
CA GLU A 228 69.41 29.13 -7.32
C GLU A 228 69.00 29.43 -5.88
N PHE A 229 67.72 29.78 -5.67
CA PHE A 229 67.16 30.00 -4.34
C PHE A 229 67.27 28.78 -3.44
N ASP A 230 66.84 27.61 -3.92
CA ASP A 230 66.90 26.37 -3.16
C ASP A 230 68.35 25.95 -2.81
N GLU A 231 69.33 26.26 -3.68
CA GLU A 231 70.75 26.01 -3.41
C GLU A 231 71.30 26.94 -2.34
N GLN A 232 70.98 28.24 -2.39
CA GLN A 232 71.34 29.22 -1.36
C GLN A 232 70.73 28.83 -0.01
N ASP A 233 69.44 28.48 0.02
CA ASP A 233 68.72 28.05 1.22
C ASP A 233 69.35 26.79 1.86
N LYS A 234 69.79 25.84 1.02
CA LYS A 234 70.50 24.63 1.48
C LYS A 234 71.87 24.95 2.06
N LEU A 235 72.63 25.85 1.42
CA LEU A 235 73.95 26.27 1.90
C LEU A 235 73.84 26.98 3.25
N GLU A 236 72.87 27.88 3.42
CA GLU A 236 72.62 28.55 4.69
C GLU A 236 72.24 27.58 5.80
N ARG A 237 71.38 26.59 5.53
CA ARG A 237 70.99 25.57 6.51
C ARG A 237 72.18 24.73 6.97
N LYS A 238 73.09 24.38 6.05
CA LYS A 238 74.34 23.68 6.39
C LYS A 238 75.22 24.55 7.28
N GLN A 239 75.47 25.80 6.91
CA GLN A 239 76.27 26.73 7.72
C GLN A 239 75.67 27.00 9.12
N LYS A 240 74.35 27.14 9.22
CA LYS A 240 73.64 27.31 10.51
C LYS A 240 73.74 26.06 11.39
N LYS A 241 73.79 24.86 10.78
CA LYS A 241 74.00 23.59 11.49
C LYS A 241 75.43 23.47 11.99
N ASP A 242 76.41 23.78 11.15
CA ASP A 242 77.83 23.71 11.50
C ASP A 242 78.20 24.71 12.61
N LYS A 243 77.59 25.91 12.63
CA LYS A 243 77.79 26.91 13.70
C LYS A 243 77.12 26.59 15.04
N ARG A 244 76.19 25.61 15.07
CA ARG A 244 75.49 25.22 16.31
C ARG A 244 76.19 24.09 17.07
N VAL A 245 77.20 23.47 16.47
CA VAL A 245 78.09 22.48 17.10
C VAL A 245 79.32 23.21 17.63
#